data_AF-A0AAV9QJI8-F1
#
_entry.id   AF-A0AAV9QJI8-F1
#
_cell.length_a   1.000
_cell.length_b   1.000
_cell.length_c   1.000
_cell.angle_alpha   90.00
_cell.angle_beta   90.00
_cell.angle_gamma   90.00
#
_symmetry.space_group_name_H-M   'P 1'
#
loop_
_entity.id
_entity.type
_entity.pdbx_description
1 polymer ?
#
loop_
_entity_poly.entity_id
_entity_poly.type
_entity_poly.pdbx_seq_one_letter_code
_entity_poly.pdbx_strand_id
1 'polypeptide(L)'
;MSLTTTVTLPLRGVRPKSLTLDPIFTVLYENNEQALSQLVYNRAPLPLDAVVQNPAFLEYLMTKEPGPGIEYNKLRPAVASMRGYLVMSSYGKQLLGYYRHLLQYQATWIIAAAEQCAFEIWAKLIQALLIDRNDEPLLTSINKTIPNAAVKLGTTGFINRQQFGTLVVSEQARLRKATQQACQRLYLFKTSTNFWNQHCKLVASIEHCEKKLQELRDRTAARKHQREESARTVSNRNEANIHRQMGMAGMTPHLPHVETSVVDWVKETKNDYFNFDAFVEDEPIDFDQPINGAPLDMDAVDEFFQVPPMF
;
A
#
# COMPACT_ATOMS: atom_id res chain seq x y z
N MET A 1 6.27 26.18 -32.85
CA MET A 1 4.96 26.34 -32.20
C MET A 1 5.13 26.08 -30.71
N SER A 2 4.91 27.10 -29.88
CA SER A 2 5.19 27.10 -28.43
C SER A 2 3.95 26.63 -27.67
N LEU A 3 3.98 25.43 -27.10
CA LEU A 3 2.95 24.94 -26.18
C LEU A 3 3.24 25.47 -24.78
N THR A 4 2.87 26.73 -24.54
CA THR A 4 2.66 27.24 -23.18
C THR A 4 1.38 26.63 -22.64
N THR A 5 1.48 25.42 -22.08
CA THR A 5 0.45 24.86 -21.20
C THR A 5 0.44 25.66 -19.92
N THR A 6 -0.40 26.69 -19.89
CA THR A 6 -0.78 27.38 -18.67
C THR A 6 -1.42 26.36 -17.71
N VAL A 7 -0.73 26.07 -16.61
CA VAL A 7 -1.33 25.40 -15.44
C VAL A 7 -2.33 26.37 -14.84
N THR A 8 -3.55 26.37 -15.35
CA THR A 8 -4.68 27.06 -14.74
C THR A 8 -5.36 26.10 -13.78
N LEU A 9 -5.04 26.22 -12.48
CA LEU A 9 -6.01 25.88 -11.44
C LEU A 9 -7.10 26.96 -11.49
N PRO A 10 -8.35 26.68 -11.92
CA PRO A 10 -9.43 27.64 -11.77
C PRO A 10 -9.94 27.54 -10.33
N LEU A 11 -9.12 27.99 -9.37
CA LEU A 11 -9.68 28.55 -8.15
C LEU A 11 -9.73 30.07 -8.36
N ARG A 12 -10.64 30.51 -9.24
CA ARG A 12 -11.31 31.80 -9.02
C ARG A 12 -12.26 31.61 -7.84
N GLY A 13 -11.69 31.27 -6.68
CA GLY A 13 -12.41 31.24 -5.42
C GLY A 13 -12.58 32.69 -5.03
N VAL A 14 -13.83 33.13 -4.93
CA VAL A 14 -14.21 34.22 -4.02
C VAL A 14 -13.37 34.02 -2.76
N ARG A 15 -12.50 34.99 -2.41
CA ARG A 15 -11.73 34.87 -1.16
C ARG A 15 -12.75 34.55 -0.07
N PRO A 16 -12.65 33.40 0.59
CA PRO A 16 -13.69 33.01 1.53
C PRO A 16 -13.79 34.12 2.58
N LYS A 17 -15.03 34.48 2.96
CA LYS A 17 -15.28 35.57 3.90
C LYS A 17 -14.58 35.35 5.25
N SER A 18 -14.26 34.10 5.57
CA SER A 18 -13.47 33.67 6.72
C SER A 18 -12.58 32.50 6.33
N LEU A 19 -11.39 32.41 6.95
CA LEU A 19 -10.46 31.29 6.78
C LEU A 19 -10.97 29.98 7.40
N THR A 20 -12.04 30.02 8.19
CA THR A 20 -12.73 28.81 8.67
C THR A 20 -13.31 27.97 7.54
N LEU A 21 -13.54 28.58 6.37
CA LEU A 21 -14.03 27.89 5.17
C LEU A 21 -12.89 27.33 4.29
N ASP A 22 -11.63 27.55 4.63
CA ASP A 22 -10.51 26.97 3.89
C ASP A 22 -10.42 25.46 4.22
N PRO A 23 -10.49 24.56 3.23
CA PRO A 23 -10.46 23.11 3.49
C PRO A 23 -9.17 22.67 4.19
N ILE A 24 -8.06 23.40 3.99
CA ILE A 24 -6.80 23.11 4.68
C ILE A 24 -6.91 23.46 6.18
N PHE A 25 -7.64 24.53 6.53
CA PHE A 25 -7.92 24.87 7.93
C PHE A 25 -8.80 23.81 8.59
N THR A 26 -9.89 23.41 7.94
CA THR A 26 -10.79 22.34 8.42
C THR A 26 -10.02 21.06 8.72
N VAL A 27 -9.09 20.66 7.83
CA VAL A 27 -8.40 19.38 7.97
C VAL A 27 -7.24 19.43 8.97
N LEU A 28 -6.53 20.56 9.09
CA LEU A 28 -5.33 20.67 9.94
C LEU A 28 -5.56 21.31 11.31
N TYR A 29 -6.47 22.28 11.41
CA TYR A 29 -6.60 23.15 12.58
C TYR A 29 -7.98 23.10 13.26
N GLU A 30 -9.05 22.82 12.52
CA GLU A 30 -10.40 22.82 13.10
C GLU A 30 -10.55 21.75 14.19
N ASN A 31 -11.00 22.18 15.38
CA ASN A 31 -11.14 21.35 16.59
C ASN A 31 -9.85 20.63 17.03
N ASN A 32 -8.68 21.03 16.53
CA ASN A 32 -7.39 20.45 16.91
C ASN A 32 -6.65 21.37 17.88
N GLU A 33 -6.78 21.10 19.18
CA GLU A 33 -6.18 21.92 20.25
C GLU A 33 -4.66 22.04 20.12
N GLN A 34 -3.96 20.98 19.73
CA GLN A 34 -2.50 20.99 19.60
C GLN A 34 -2.06 21.90 18.44
N ALA A 35 -2.72 21.76 17.28
CA ALA A 35 -2.41 22.56 16.10
C ALA A 35 -2.74 24.05 16.32
N LEU A 36 -3.88 24.33 16.95
CA LEU A 36 -4.28 25.68 17.32
C LEU A 36 -3.38 26.28 18.41
N SER A 37 -2.89 25.46 19.34
CA SER A 37 -1.96 25.91 20.39
C SER A 37 -0.61 26.29 19.80
N GLN A 38 -0.10 25.49 18.87
CA GLN A 38 1.10 25.81 18.10
C GLN A 38 0.96 27.16 17.38
N LEU A 39 -0.21 27.42 16.77
CA LEU A 39 -0.50 28.68 16.09
C LEU A 39 -0.54 29.86 17.07
N VAL A 40 -1.24 29.73 18.20
CA VAL A 40 -1.48 30.82 19.16
C VAL A 40 -0.24 31.15 19.99
N TYR A 41 0.44 30.13 20.52
CA TYR A 41 1.58 30.31 21.43
C TYR A 41 2.91 30.42 20.70
N ASN A 42 3.18 29.52 19.75
CA ASN A 42 4.48 29.45 19.07
C ASN A 42 4.53 30.30 17.80
N ARG A 43 3.37 30.58 17.17
CA ARG A 43 3.23 31.40 15.95
C ARG A 43 4.08 30.92 14.78
N ALA A 44 4.40 29.63 14.80
CA ALA A 44 5.15 28.94 13.77
C ALA A 44 4.19 28.10 12.91
N PRO A 45 4.55 27.81 11.65
CA PRO A 45 3.84 26.80 10.88
C PRO A 45 3.91 25.45 11.59
N LEU A 46 2.93 24.58 11.32
CA LEU A 46 2.93 23.23 11.85
C LEU A 46 4.19 22.48 11.36
N PRO A 47 4.86 21.70 12.24
CA PRO A 47 5.97 20.85 11.82
C PRO A 47 5.53 19.89 10.71
N LEU A 48 6.39 19.69 9.71
CA LEU A 48 6.08 18.84 8.57
C LEU A 48 5.68 17.42 8.98
N ASP A 49 6.35 16.85 9.98
CA ASP A 49 6.04 15.53 10.50
C ASP A 49 4.59 15.44 11.02
N ALA A 50 4.13 16.47 11.74
CA ALA A 50 2.76 16.53 12.24
C ALA A 50 1.73 16.68 11.10
N VAL A 51 2.09 17.40 10.03
CA VAL A 51 1.23 17.60 8.86
C VAL A 51 1.12 16.31 8.04
N VAL A 52 2.25 15.63 7.80
CA VAL A 52 2.31 14.39 6.99
C VAL A 52 1.71 13.21 7.75
N GLN A 53 1.75 13.19 9.09
CA GLN A 53 1.12 12.14 9.88
C GLN A 53 -0.41 12.24 9.95
N ASN A 54 -1.01 13.37 9.57
CA ASN A 54 -2.47 13.54 9.55
C ASN A 54 -3.09 12.78 8.36
N PRO A 55 -3.86 11.69 8.58
CA PRO A 55 -4.39 10.86 7.49
C PRO A 55 -5.38 11.60 6.60
N ALA A 56 -6.24 12.44 7.20
CA ALA A 56 -7.24 13.21 6.45
C ALA A 56 -6.57 14.26 5.55
N PHE A 57 -5.46 14.85 6.01
CA PHE A 57 -4.68 15.78 5.20
C PHE A 57 -3.96 15.09 4.05
N LEU A 58 -3.36 13.92 4.30
CA LEU A 58 -2.77 13.11 3.25
C LEU A 58 -3.81 12.69 2.21
N GLU A 59 -4.99 12.24 2.63
CA GLU A 59 -6.06 11.86 1.72
C GLU A 59 -6.51 13.05 0.86
N TYR A 60 -6.70 14.23 1.47
CA TYR A 60 -6.97 15.46 0.75
C TYR A 60 -5.90 15.77 -0.29
N LEU A 61 -4.62 15.69 0.08
CA LEU A 61 -3.51 15.89 -0.86
C LEU A 61 -3.54 14.88 -1.99
N MET A 62 -3.76 13.59 -1.69
CA MET A 62 -3.83 12.53 -2.69
C MET A 62 -4.91 12.77 -3.76
N THR A 63 -6.02 13.45 -3.44
CA THR A 63 -7.01 13.87 -4.46
C THR A 63 -6.49 14.91 -5.46
N LYS A 64 -5.38 15.58 -5.14
CA LYS A 64 -4.73 16.63 -5.95
C LYS A 64 -3.45 16.15 -6.61
N GLU A 65 -3.19 14.84 -6.60
CA GLU A 65 -1.99 14.27 -7.20
C GLU A 65 -1.93 14.55 -8.71
N PRO A 66 -0.77 14.97 -9.24
CA PRO A 66 -0.62 15.24 -10.67
C PRO A 66 -0.60 13.95 -11.50
N GLY A 67 -1.16 14.05 -12.70
CA GLY A 67 -1.16 12.98 -13.70
C GLY A 67 -2.23 11.91 -13.48
N PRO A 68 -2.12 10.76 -14.16
CA PRO A 68 -3.01 9.62 -13.98
C PRO A 68 -3.12 9.19 -12.51
N GLY A 69 -4.34 8.90 -12.07
CA GLY A 69 -4.63 8.36 -10.74
C GLY A 69 -4.11 6.92 -10.62
N ILE A 70 -3.54 6.58 -9.46
CA ILE A 70 -3.02 5.24 -9.17
C ILE A 70 -3.66 4.77 -7.87
N GLU A 71 -4.15 3.54 -7.85
CA GLU A 71 -4.78 2.93 -6.68
C GLU A 71 -3.72 2.36 -5.72
N TYR A 72 -2.98 3.24 -5.04
CA TYR A 72 -1.89 2.83 -4.14
C TYR A 72 -2.34 1.90 -3.00
N ASN A 73 -3.59 2.02 -2.56
CA ASN A 73 -4.16 1.19 -1.49
C ASN A 73 -4.27 -0.28 -1.89
N LYS A 74 -4.48 -0.58 -3.18
CA LYS A 74 -4.49 -1.96 -3.70
C LYS A 74 -3.09 -2.40 -4.11
N LEU A 75 -2.32 -1.49 -4.69
CA LEU A 75 -1.00 -1.80 -5.23
C LEU A 75 0.03 -2.14 -4.13
N ARG A 76 0.04 -1.42 -3.00
CA ARG A 76 0.96 -1.67 -1.87
C ARG A 76 0.88 -3.09 -1.32
N PRO A 77 -0.28 -3.59 -0.87
CA PRO A 77 -0.37 -4.94 -0.32
C PRO A 77 -0.09 -6.02 -1.37
N ALA A 78 -0.51 -5.82 -2.63
CA ALA A 78 -0.25 -6.77 -3.71
C ALA A 78 1.24 -6.89 -4.04
N VAL A 79 1.97 -5.77 -4.13
CA VAL A 79 3.42 -5.81 -4.38
C VAL A 79 4.17 -6.37 -3.17
N ALA A 80 3.71 -6.08 -1.94
CA ALA A 80 4.30 -6.62 -0.73
C ALA A 80 4.21 -8.15 -0.66
N SER A 81 3.06 -8.74 -1.01
CA SER A 81 2.86 -10.19 -1.01
C SER A 81 3.68 -10.89 -2.10
N MET A 82 3.82 -10.27 -3.27
CA MET A 82 4.59 -10.84 -4.38
C MET A 82 6.10 -10.59 -4.29
N ARG A 83 6.55 -9.75 -3.36
CA ARG A 83 7.95 -9.29 -3.29
C ARG A 83 8.95 -10.46 -3.30
N GLY A 84 8.67 -11.53 -2.56
CA GLY A 84 9.55 -12.71 -2.49
C GLY A 84 9.80 -13.32 -3.87
N TYR A 85 8.76 -13.40 -4.71
CA TYR A 85 8.82 -13.97 -6.05
C TYR A 85 9.45 -13.00 -7.06
N LEU A 86 9.11 -11.71 -6.97
CA LEU A 86 9.65 -10.69 -7.86
C LEU A 86 11.17 -10.50 -7.72
N VAL A 87 11.73 -10.75 -6.54
CA VAL A 87 13.19 -10.64 -6.33
C VAL A 87 13.97 -11.76 -7.04
N MET A 88 13.33 -12.90 -7.34
CA MET A 88 14.01 -14.07 -7.91
C MET A 88 14.32 -13.92 -9.40
N SER A 89 13.56 -13.10 -10.14
CA SER A 89 13.78 -12.89 -11.58
C SER A 89 14.41 -11.52 -11.87
N SER A 90 15.24 -11.45 -12.93
CA SER A 90 15.82 -10.19 -13.41
C SER A 90 14.73 -9.17 -13.78
N TYR A 91 13.66 -9.65 -14.40
CA TYR A 91 12.49 -8.86 -14.76
C TYR A 91 11.70 -8.37 -13.54
N GLY A 92 11.48 -9.23 -12.53
CA GLY A 92 10.80 -8.85 -11.30
C GLY A 92 11.59 -7.79 -10.51
N LYS A 93 12.92 -7.83 -10.52
CA LYS A 93 13.77 -6.77 -9.98
C LYS A 93 13.55 -5.42 -10.68
N GLN A 94 13.37 -5.42 -12.01
CA GLN A 94 13.05 -4.20 -12.75
C GLN A 94 11.68 -3.64 -12.36
N LEU A 95 10.65 -4.49 -12.20
CA LEU A 95 9.32 -4.08 -11.74
C LEU A 95 9.34 -3.50 -10.31
N LEU A 96 10.10 -4.10 -9.41
CA LEU A 96 10.31 -3.57 -8.06
C LEU A 96 11.06 -2.22 -8.09
N GLY A 97 12.05 -2.08 -8.97
CA GLY A 97 12.74 -0.81 -9.19
C GLY A 97 11.81 0.28 -9.70
N TYR A 98 10.96 -0.03 -10.68
CA TYR A 98 9.91 0.85 -11.17
C TYR A 98 8.95 1.27 -10.04
N TYR A 99 8.45 0.32 -9.26
CA TYR A 99 7.54 0.58 -8.15
C TYR A 99 8.19 1.46 -7.07
N ARG A 100 9.46 1.21 -6.76
CA ARG A 100 10.24 2.06 -5.86
C ARG A 100 10.36 3.49 -6.37
N HIS A 101 10.68 3.68 -7.64
CA HIS A 101 10.77 5.02 -8.24
C HIS A 101 9.43 5.75 -8.18
N LEU A 102 8.33 5.06 -8.48
CA LEU A 102 6.98 5.61 -8.35
C LEU A 102 6.73 6.14 -6.94
N LEU A 103 6.97 5.32 -5.91
CA LEU A 103 6.77 5.72 -4.51
C LEU A 103 7.70 6.87 -4.09
N GLN A 104 8.94 6.90 -4.59
CA GLN A 104 9.89 7.97 -4.28
C GLN A 104 9.44 9.32 -4.88
N TYR A 105 9.02 9.33 -6.14
CA TYR A 105 8.50 10.54 -6.78
C TYR A 105 7.20 11.02 -6.12
N GLN A 106 6.31 10.08 -5.78
CA GLN A 106 5.09 10.37 -5.04
C GLN A 106 5.41 10.99 -3.67
N ALA A 107 6.28 10.37 -2.88
CA ALA A 107 6.66 10.86 -1.55
C ALA A 107 7.29 12.26 -1.61
N THR A 108 8.19 12.47 -2.59
CA THR A 108 8.82 13.79 -2.81
C THR A 108 7.77 14.87 -3.10
N TRP A 109 6.76 14.54 -3.91
CA TRP A 109 5.67 15.46 -4.20
C TRP A 109 4.75 15.69 -2.99
N ILE A 110 4.37 14.64 -2.25
CA ILE A 110 3.53 14.77 -1.05
C ILE A 110 4.20 15.67 -0.02
N ILE A 111 5.49 15.48 0.25
CA ILE A 111 6.27 16.28 1.20
C ILE A 111 6.28 17.75 0.76
N ALA A 112 6.62 18.04 -0.51
CA ALA A 112 6.67 19.41 -1.01
C ALA A 112 5.28 20.09 -1.00
N ALA A 113 4.23 19.36 -1.41
CA ALA A 113 2.87 19.86 -1.42
C ALA A 113 2.35 20.11 0.02
N ALA A 114 2.65 19.20 0.95
CA ALA A 114 2.29 19.35 2.36
C ALA A 114 2.98 20.57 2.99
N GLU A 115 4.29 20.72 2.77
CA GLU A 115 5.07 21.86 3.27
C GLU A 115 4.52 23.18 2.71
N GLN A 116 4.24 23.24 1.40
CA GLN A 116 3.64 24.42 0.79
C GLN A 116 2.26 24.73 1.37
N CYS A 117 1.34 23.76 1.40
CA CYS A 117 -0.02 23.98 1.89
C CYS A 117 -0.04 24.39 3.37
N ALA A 118 0.79 23.76 4.21
CA ALA A 118 0.93 24.08 5.63
C ALA A 118 1.47 25.51 5.85
N PHE A 119 2.46 25.92 5.05
CA PHE A 119 2.99 27.28 5.11
C PHE A 119 1.99 28.31 4.60
N GLU A 120 1.29 28.03 3.51
CA GLU A 120 0.30 28.94 2.94
C GLU A 120 -0.88 29.17 3.88
N ILE A 121 -1.39 28.13 4.55
CA ILE A 121 -2.47 28.31 5.52
C ILE A 121 -1.99 29.06 6.76
N TRP A 122 -0.79 28.75 7.27
CA TRP A 122 -0.20 29.49 8.39
C TRP A 122 -0.06 30.98 8.07
N ALA A 123 0.46 31.31 6.88
CA ALA A 123 0.64 32.71 6.47
C ALA A 123 -0.71 33.45 6.40
N LYS A 124 -1.76 32.80 5.88
CA LYS A 124 -3.12 33.37 5.87
C LYS A 124 -3.66 33.58 7.29
N LEU A 125 -3.50 32.60 8.18
CA LEU A 125 -3.98 32.67 9.56
C LEU A 125 -3.30 33.79 10.34
N ILE A 126 -1.98 33.92 10.23
CA ILE A 126 -1.22 35.01 10.86
C ILE A 126 -1.62 36.38 10.30
N GLN A 127 -1.78 36.49 8.98
CA GLN A 127 -2.24 37.73 8.34
C GLN A 127 -3.62 38.14 8.86
N ALA A 128 -4.58 37.22 8.92
CA ALA A 128 -5.94 37.50 9.37
C ALA A 128 -6.05 37.80 10.87
N LEU A 129 -5.33 37.06 11.72
CA LEU A 129 -5.45 37.15 13.18
C LEU A 129 -4.58 38.25 13.80
N LEU A 130 -3.36 38.46 13.30
CA LEU A 130 -2.38 39.35 13.95
C LEU A 130 -2.18 40.68 13.21
N ILE A 131 -2.31 40.70 11.88
CA ILE A 131 -2.03 41.89 11.06
C ILE A 131 -3.32 42.64 10.72
N ASP A 132 -4.24 42.00 10.01
CA ASP A 132 -5.47 42.63 9.54
C ASP A 132 -6.59 42.63 10.59
N ARG A 133 -6.56 41.67 11.54
CA ARG A 133 -7.52 41.52 12.66
C ARG A 133 -8.98 41.61 12.20
N ASN A 134 -9.30 40.94 11.10
CA ASN A 134 -10.55 41.12 10.36
C ASN A 134 -11.43 39.86 10.28
N ASP A 135 -11.04 38.77 10.94
CA ASP A 135 -11.72 37.47 10.88
C ASP A 135 -12.26 37.05 12.26
N GLU A 136 -13.33 37.71 12.70
CA GLU A 136 -14.05 37.41 13.96
C GLU A 136 -14.58 35.95 14.04
N PRO A 137 -15.11 35.35 12.97
CA PRO A 137 -15.52 33.94 13.00
C PRO A 137 -14.35 32.99 13.28
N LEU A 138 -13.18 33.25 12.70
CA LEU A 138 -11.97 32.48 12.99
C LEU A 138 -11.55 32.64 14.45
N LEU A 139 -11.53 33.87 14.97
CA LEU A 139 -11.18 34.13 16.36
C LEU A 139 -12.14 33.43 17.33
N THR A 140 -13.44 33.42 17.03
CA THR A 140 -14.47 32.73 17.80
C THR A 140 -14.24 31.22 17.81
N SER A 141 -13.93 30.63 16.64
CA SER A 141 -13.61 29.20 16.52
C SER A 141 -12.39 28.81 17.35
N ILE A 142 -11.34 29.63 17.31
CA ILE A 142 -10.12 29.41 18.09
C ILE A 142 -10.40 29.54 19.59
N ASN A 143 -11.12 30.58 20.03
CA ASN A 143 -11.46 30.79 21.44
C ASN A 143 -12.33 29.68 22.02
N LYS A 144 -13.17 29.04 21.21
CA LYS A 144 -13.96 27.87 21.61
C LYS A 144 -13.08 26.68 21.98
N THR A 145 -11.96 26.51 21.29
CA THR A 145 -11.03 25.38 21.49
C THR A 145 -9.93 25.71 22.49
N ILE A 146 -9.42 26.95 22.48
CA ILE A 146 -8.37 27.44 23.37
C ILE A 146 -8.90 28.66 24.14
N PRO A 147 -9.33 28.48 25.39
CA PRO A 147 -9.75 29.59 26.25
C PRO A 147 -8.61 30.61 26.39
N ASN A 148 -8.94 31.90 26.33
CA ASN A 148 -8.00 33.03 26.41
C ASN A 148 -7.08 33.26 25.18
N ALA A 149 -7.30 32.58 24.05
CA ALA A 149 -6.52 32.81 22.84
C ALA A 149 -6.59 34.28 22.37
N ALA A 150 -7.76 34.92 22.44
CA ALA A 150 -7.93 36.34 22.10
C ALA A 150 -7.01 37.29 22.88
N VAL A 151 -6.80 37.03 24.17
CA VAL A 151 -5.91 37.86 25.01
C VAL A 151 -4.47 37.74 24.54
N LYS A 152 -4.02 36.52 24.19
CA LYS A 152 -2.65 36.25 23.72
C LYS A 152 -2.40 36.74 22.29
N LEU A 153 -3.41 36.67 21.42
CA LEU A 153 -3.33 37.19 20.05
C LEU A 153 -3.35 38.73 20.02
N GLY A 154 -4.07 39.37 20.96
CA GLY A 154 -4.18 40.82 21.03
C GLY A 154 -2.98 41.58 21.63
N THR A 155 -2.15 40.91 22.46
CA THR A 155 -1.18 41.58 23.36
C THR A 155 0.24 41.75 22.82
N THR A 156 0.56 41.31 21.60
CA THR A 156 1.96 41.29 21.14
C THR A 156 2.16 41.86 19.74
N GLY A 157 3.14 42.76 19.60
CA GLY A 157 3.76 43.07 18.32
C GLY A 157 4.61 41.88 17.86
N PHE A 158 4.03 40.98 17.06
CA PHE A 158 4.74 39.82 16.52
C PHE A 158 5.73 40.24 15.44
N ILE A 159 5.27 40.98 14.43
CA ILE A 159 6.08 41.44 13.30
C ILE A 159 5.34 42.58 12.56
N ASN A 160 6.06 43.50 11.93
CA ASN A 160 5.45 44.53 11.08
C ASN A 160 4.93 43.90 9.77
N ARG A 161 3.80 44.40 9.24
CA ARG A 161 3.20 44.00 7.96
C ARG A 161 4.21 43.94 6.80
N GLN A 162 5.12 44.92 6.72
CA GLN A 162 6.13 44.93 5.66
C GLN A 162 7.16 43.80 5.83
N GLN A 163 7.67 43.60 7.04
CA GLN A 163 8.63 42.53 7.35
C GLN A 163 8.02 41.14 7.15
N PHE A 164 6.77 40.96 7.57
CA PHE A 164 6.01 39.73 7.33
C PHE A 164 5.83 39.46 5.85
N GLY A 165 5.44 40.48 5.08
CA GLY A 165 5.28 40.37 3.63
C GLY A 165 6.56 39.92 2.95
N THR A 166 7.72 40.50 3.28
CA THR A 166 9.01 40.09 2.70
C THR A 166 9.37 38.63 3.04
N LEU A 167 9.22 38.23 4.30
CA LEU A 167 9.50 36.86 4.74
C LEU A 167 8.61 35.85 4.04
N VAL A 168 7.28 36.08 4.07
CA VAL A 168 6.30 35.17 3.46
C VAL A 168 6.52 35.07 1.96
N VAL A 169 6.74 36.17 1.24
CA VAL A 169 6.93 36.13 -0.22
C VAL A 169 8.15 35.31 -0.60
N SER A 170 9.27 35.47 0.12
CA SER A 170 10.50 34.73 -0.16
C SER A 170 10.34 33.22 0.04
N GLU A 171 9.80 32.81 1.20
CA GLU A 171 9.59 31.40 1.51
C GLU A 171 8.49 30.77 0.64
N GLN A 172 7.40 31.49 0.40
CA GLN A 172 6.34 31.00 -0.46
C GLN A 172 6.82 30.81 -1.91
N ALA A 173 7.72 31.68 -2.41
CA ALA A 173 8.35 31.48 -3.71
C ALA A 173 9.28 30.26 -3.73
N ARG A 174 10.08 30.03 -2.67
CA ARG A 174 10.93 28.85 -2.51
C ARG A 174 10.10 27.56 -2.54
N LEU A 175 9.05 27.50 -1.71
CA LEU A 175 8.17 26.33 -1.59
C LEU A 175 7.41 26.06 -2.88
N ARG A 176 6.84 27.09 -3.52
CA ARG A 176 6.17 26.94 -4.82
C ARG A 176 7.09 26.37 -5.88
N LYS A 177 8.34 26.85 -5.96
CA LYS A 177 9.32 26.33 -6.91
C LYS A 177 9.62 24.86 -6.64
N ALA A 178 9.82 24.47 -5.37
CA ALA A 178 10.06 23.08 -5.00
C ALA A 178 8.88 22.17 -5.36
N THR A 179 7.65 22.58 -5.02
CA THR A 179 6.43 21.83 -5.37
C THR A 179 6.22 21.74 -6.87
N GLN A 180 6.45 22.82 -7.62
CA GLN A 180 6.35 22.80 -9.09
C GLN A 180 7.35 21.81 -9.71
N GLN A 181 8.59 21.79 -9.24
CA GLN A 181 9.59 20.83 -9.70
C GLN A 181 9.21 19.39 -9.37
N ALA A 182 8.74 19.13 -8.15
CA ALA A 182 8.30 17.79 -7.74
C ALA A 182 7.05 17.33 -8.53
N CYS A 183 6.09 18.23 -8.72
CA CYS A 183 4.89 18.02 -9.52
C CYS A 183 5.23 17.69 -10.97
N GLN A 184 6.10 18.49 -11.59
CA GLN A 184 6.54 18.27 -12.97
C GLN A 184 7.26 16.92 -13.13
N ARG A 185 8.14 16.56 -12.19
CA ARG A 185 8.83 15.25 -12.22
C ARG A 185 7.85 14.08 -12.10
N LEU A 186 6.92 14.14 -11.15
CA LEU A 186 5.91 13.09 -10.97
C LEU A 186 4.99 12.99 -12.19
N TYR A 187 4.55 14.13 -12.72
CA TYR A 187 3.73 14.19 -13.93
C TYR A 187 4.45 13.54 -15.12
N LEU A 188 5.67 14.00 -15.44
CA LEU A 188 6.46 13.46 -16.55
C LEU A 188 6.74 11.97 -16.39
N PHE A 189 7.00 11.51 -15.16
CA PHE A 189 7.18 10.10 -14.87
C PHE A 189 5.91 9.31 -15.19
N LYS A 190 4.75 9.71 -14.67
CA LYS A 190 3.47 9.01 -14.89
C LYS A 190 2.97 9.06 -16.33
N THR A 191 3.27 10.13 -17.07
CA THR A 191 2.89 10.25 -18.49
C THR A 191 3.88 9.57 -19.43
N SER A 192 4.98 9.03 -18.92
CA SER A 192 5.97 8.35 -19.77
C SER A 192 5.41 7.03 -20.32
N THR A 193 5.79 6.70 -21.55
CA THR A 193 5.44 5.41 -22.18
C THR A 193 6.00 4.23 -21.38
N ASN A 194 7.18 4.41 -20.79
CA ASN A 194 7.78 3.41 -19.91
C ASN A 194 6.93 3.18 -18.66
N PHE A 195 6.38 4.23 -18.05
CA PHE A 195 5.47 4.08 -16.92
C PHE A 195 4.27 3.22 -17.30
N TRP A 196 3.61 3.51 -18.42
CA TRP A 196 2.46 2.73 -18.87
C TRP A 196 2.81 1.25 -19.06
N ASN A 197 3.89 0.97 -19.78
CA ASN A 197 4.34 -0.39 -20.04
C ASN A 197 4.63 -1.15 -18.74
N GLN A 198 5.42 -0.57 -17.84
CA GLN A 198 5.80 -1.21 -16.57
C GLN A 198 4.61 -1.32 -15.61
N HIS A 199 3.69 -0.35 -15.61
CA HIS A 199 2.48 -0.39 -14.80
C HIS A 199 1.57 -1.54 -15.24
N CYS A 200 1.27 -1.65 -16.54
CA CYS A 200 0.45 -2.74 -17.07
C CYS A 200 1.08 -4.11 -16.79
N LYS A 201 2.40 -4.22 -16.94
CA LYS A 201 3.16 -5.43 -16.61
C LYS A 201 3.07 -5.79 -15.13
N LEU A 202 3.14 -4.80 -14.24
CA LEU A 202 2.98 -4.99 -12.81
C LEU A 202 1.57 -5.47 -12.46
N VAL A 203 0.54 -4.83 -13.01
CA VAL A 203 -0.86 -5.22 -12.80
C VAL A 203 -1.13 -6.63 -13.32
N ALA A 204 -0.69 -6.96 -14.53
CA ALA A 204 -0.82 -8.32 -15.07
C ALA A 204 -0.09 -9.37 -14.22
N SER A 205 1.06 -9.00 -13.64
CA SER A 205 1.78 -9.89 -12.70
C SER A 205 1.00 -10.11 -11.41
N ILE A 206 0.33 -9.08 -10.89
CA ILE A 206 -0.58 -9.17 -9.73
C ILE A 206 -1.71 -10.13 -10.03
N GLU A 207 -2.42 -9.90 -11.13
CA GLU A 207 -3.57 -10.72 -11.54
C GLU A 207 -3.16 -12.19 -11.75
N HIS A 208 -2.01 -12.43 -12.38
CA HIS A 208 -1.50 -13.79 -12.57
C HIS A 208 -1.18 -14.46 -11.23
N CYS A 209 -0.55 -13.75 -10.29
CA CYS A 209 -0.25 -14.29 -8.97
C CYS A 209 -1.52 -14.58 -8.16
N GLU A 210 -2.52 -13.68 -8.21
CA GLU A 210 -3.81 -13.87 -7.55
C GLU A 210 -4.55 -15.09 -8.12
N LYS A 211 -4.59 -15.24 -9.45
CA LYS A 211 -5.18 -16.40 -10.10
C LYS A 211 -4.48 -17.70 -9.71
N LYS A 212 -3.14 -17.71 -9.68
CA LYS A 212 -2.37 -18.88 -9.25
C LYS A 212 -2.59 -19.23 -7.78
N LEU A 213 -2.69 -18.24 -6.90
CA LEU A 213 -3.02 -18.46 -5.50
C LEU A 213 -4.43 -19.04 -5.34
N GLN A 214 -5.39 -18.58 -6.14
CA GLN A 214 -6.74 -19.14 -6.14
C GLN A 214 -6.73 -20.60 -6.61
N GLU A 215 -6.04 -20.92 -7.72
CA GLU A 215 -5.87 -22.30 -8.20
C GLU A 215 -5.27 -23.22 -7.13
N LEU A 216 -4.27 -22.75 -6.38
CA LEU A 216 -3.65 -23.51 -5.30
C LEU A 216 -4.60 -23.72 -4.11
N ARG A 217 -5.38 -22.70 -3.75
CA ARG A 217 -6.40 -22.81 -2.69
C ARG A 217 -7.48 -23.83 -3.07
N ASP A 218 -7.96 -23.77 -4.32
CA ASP A 218 -8.99 -24.69 -4.81
C ASP A 218 -8.46 -26.14 -4.85
N ARG A 219 -7.22 -26.35 -5.31
CA ARG A 219 -6.57 -27.67 -5.27
C ARG A 219 -6.39 -28.17 -3.83
N THR A 220 -6.00 -27.30 -2.91
CA THR A 220 -5.82 -27.67 -1.50
C THR A 220 -7.15 -28.01 -0.84
N ALA A 221 -8.21 -27.26 -1.15
CA ALA A 221 -9.56 -27.54 -0.69
C ALA A 221 -10.08 -28.87 -1.24
N ALA A 222 -9.86 -29.16 -2.53
CA ALA A 222 -10.21 -30.43 -3.14
C ALA A 222 -9.46 -31.61 -2.51
N ARG A 223 -8.15 -31.49 -2.27
CA ARG A 223 -7.35 -32.51 -1.56
C ARG A 223 -7.86 -32.73 -0.14
N LYS A 224 -8.24 -31.66 0.57
CA LYS A 224 -8.80 -31.76 1.92
C LYS A 224 -10.15 -32.49 1.90
N HIS A 225 -11.03 -32.15 0.97
CA HIS A 225 -12.32 -32.82 0.79
C HIS A 225 -12.15 -34.30 0.49
N GLN A 226 -11.26 -34.64 -0.45
CA GLN A 226 -10.96 -36.03 -0.78
C GLN A 226 -10.41 -36.82 0.42
N ARG A 227 -9.57 -36.19 1.25
CA ARG A 227 -9.07 -36.79 2.51
C ARG A 227 -10.20 -37.02 3.51
N GLU A 228 -11.10 -36.05 3.67
CA GLU A 228 -12.25 -36.18 4.57
C GLU A 228 -13.22 -37.27 4.09
N GLU A 229 -13.48 -37.38 2.79
CA GLU A 229 -14.29 -38.45 2.20
C GLU A 229 -13.63 -39.82 2.37
N SER A 230 -12.32 -39.92 2.11
CA SER A 230 -11.56 -41.16 2.33
C SER A 230 -11.59 -41.57 3.81
N ALA A 231 -11.41 -40.64 4.74
CA ALA A 231 -11.51 -40.91 6.17
C ALA A 231 -12.93 -41.37 6.57
N ARG A 232 -13.98 -40.72 6.04
CA ARG A 232 -15.38 -41.12 6.29
C ARG A 232 -15.70 -42.51 5.74
N THR A 233 -15.26 -42.81 4.53
CA THR A 233 -15.47 -44.14 3.92
C THR A 233 -14.76 -45.24 4.70
N VAL A 234 -13.53 -45.00 5.16
CA VAL A 234 -12.79 -45.93 6.03
C VAL A 234 -13.49 -46.07 7.39
N SER A 235 -13.94 -44.97 8.00
CA SER A 235 -14.71 -45.00 9.26
C SER A 235 -15.97 -45.84 9.14
N ASN A 236 -16.79 -45.61 8.11
CA ASN A 236 -18.03 -46.37 7.86
C ASN A 236 -17.75 -47.86 7.63
N ARG A 237 -16.66 -48.18 6.92
CA ARG A 237 -16.24 -49.58 6.70
C ARG A 237 -15.80 -50.24 8.01
N ASN A 238 -15.05 -49.53 8.85
CA ASN A 238 -14.62 -50.02 10.15
C ASN A 238 -15.80 -50.21 11.10
N GLU A 239 -16.73 -49.27 11.16
CA GLU A 239 -17.96 -49.39 11.95
C GLU A 239 -18.78 -50.63 11.53
N ALA A 240 -18.96 -50.83 10.22
CA ALA A 240 -19.64 -52.02 9.69
C ALA A 240 -18.91 -53.34 10.04
N ASN A 241 -17.58 -53.36 10.08
CA ASN A 241 -16.79 -54.52 10.45
C ASN A 241 -16.79 -54.80 11.96
N ILE A 242 -16.73 -53.75 12.79
CA ILE A 242 -16.78 -53.88 14.26
C ILE A 242 -18.11 -54.52 14.69
N HIS A 243 -19.24 -54.10 14.12
CA HIS A 243 -20.53 -54.72 14.39
C HIS A 243 -20.60 -56.20 14.00
N ARG A 244 -19.92 -56.61 12.92
CA ARG A 244 -19.83 -58.02 12.51
C ARG A 244 -18.95 -58.84 13.45
N GLN A 245 -17.88 -58.26 13.98
CA GLN A 245 -16.95 -58.97 14.87
C GLN A 245 -17.48 -59.11 16.31
N MET A 246 -18.17 -58.09 16.84
CA MET A 246 -18.75 -58.17 18.19
C MET A 246 -19.90 -59.19 18.31
N GLY A 247 -20.58 -59.52 17.20
CA GLY A 247 -21.59 -60.59 17.18
C GLY A 247 -21.02 -62.02 17.17
N MET A 248 -19.70 -62.19 16.96
CA MET A 248 -19.03 -63.49 16.84
C MET A 248 -17.89 -63.68 17.87
N ALA A 249 -17.48 -62.62 18.57
CA ALA A 249 -16.45 -62.67 19.60
C ALA A 249 -16.94 -63.48 20.82
N GLY A 250 -16.47 -64.72 20.93
CA GLY A 250 -16.75 -65.63 22.05
C GLY A 250 -17.40 -66.97 21.66
N MET A 251 -17.78 -67.16 20.38
CA MET A 251 -18.52 -68.36 19.96
C MET A 251 -17.68 -69.46 19.28
N THR A 252 -16.39 -69.22 19.02
CA THR A 252 -15.49 -70.23 18.45
C THR A 252 -14.15 -70.26 19.16
N PRO A 253 -13.79 -71.34 19.88
CA PRO A 253 -12.44 -71.50 20.40
C PRO A 253 -11.47 -71.64 19.23
N HIS A 254 -10.51 -70.73 19.13
CA HIS A 254 -9.51 -70.74 18.07
C HIS A 254 -8.22 -71.39 18.58
N LEU A 255 -7.52 -72.11 17.69
CA LEU A 255 -6.23 -72.71 18.00
C LEU A 255 -5.16 -71.61 18.07
N PRO A 256 -4.13 -71.72 18.95
CA PRO A 256 -3.18 -70.64 19.24
C PRO A 256 -2.46 -70.03 18.02
N HIS A 257 -2.24 -70.81 16.96
CA HIS A 257 -1.58 -70.35 15.74
C HIS A 257 -2.47 -69.42 14.88
N VAL A 258 -3.81 -69.53 15.05
CA VAL A 258 -4.78 -68.65 14.39
C VAL A 258 -4.80 -67.29 15.08
N GLU A 259 -4.64 -67.26 16.41
CA GLU A 259 -4.57 -66.01 17.18
C GLU A 259 -3.33 -65.19 16.81
N THR A 260 -2.17 -65.83 16.64
CA THR A 260 -0.96 -65.15 16.13
C THR A 260 -1.17 -64.61 14.71
N SER A 261 -1.80 -65.39 13.83
CA SER A 261 -2.08 -64.94 12.46
C SER A 261 -3.04 -63.74 12.40
N VAL A 262 -4.06 -63.72 13.27
CA VAL A 262 -4.98 -62.59 13.40
C VAL A 262 -4.26 -61.37 13.99
N VAL A 263 -3.41 -61.55 15.01
CA VAL A 263 -2.62 -60.46 15.60
C VAL A 263 -1.64 -59.87 14.58
N ASP A 264 -0.99 -60.71 13.78
CA ASP A 264 -0.07 -60.27 12.73
C ASP A 264 -0.83 -59.56 11.61
N TRP A 265 -2.00 -60.08 11.19
CA TRP A 265 -2.87 -59.41 10.24
C TRP A 265 -3.36 -58.05 10.77
N VAL A 266 -3.78 -57.96 12.04
CA VAL A 266 -4.21 -56.69 12.65
C VAL A 266 -3.04 -55.70 12.74
N LYS A 267 -1.81 -56.17 13.00
CA LYS A 267 -0.61 -55.32 12.99
C LYS A 267 -0.26 -54.81 11.59
N GLU A 268 -0.27 -55.68 10.58
CA GLU A 268 -0.07 -55.27 9.18
C GLU A 268 -1.14 -54.27 8.75
N THR A 269 -2.41 -54.60 8.99
CA THR A 269 -3.56 -53.75 8.66
C THR A 269 -3.48 -52.40 9.38
N LYS A 270 -3.04 -52.38 10.65
CA LYS A 270 -2.82 -51.14 11.39
C LYS A 270 -1.71 -50.29 10.77
N ASN A 271 -0.61 -50.90 10.33
CA ASN A 271 0.48 -50.18 9.68
C ASN A 271 0.06 -49.63 8.31
N ASP A 272 -0.74 -50.37 7.54
CA ASP A 272 -1.22 -49.92 6.22
C ASP A 272 -2.21 -48.75 6.31
N TYR A 273 -3.07 -48.72 7.34
CA TYR A 273 -4.11 -47.69 7.47
C TYR A 273 -3.79 -46.53 8.43
N PHE A 274 -2.78 -46.67 9.30
CA PHE A 274 -2.42 -45.66 10.30
C PHE A 274 -0.95 -45.20 10.25
N ASN A 275 -0.15 -45.61 9.25
CA ASN A 275 1.12 -44.94 8.97
C ASN A 275 0.87 -43.58 8.30
N PHE A 276 0.87 -42.53 9.12
CA PHE A 276 0.75 -41.14 8.65
C PHE A 276 2.08 -40.55 8.14
N ASP A 277 3.19 -41.28 8.22
CA ASP A 277 4.53 -40.73 8.01
C ASP A 277 5.14 -40.96 6.60
N ALA A 278 4.44 -41.64 5.67
CA ALA A 278 5.07 -42.09 4.41
C ALA A 278 4.80 -41.23 3.15
N PHE A 279 4.05 -40.12 3.22
CA PHE A 279 3.71 -39.32 2.01
C PHE A 279 3.93 -37.81 2.16
N VAL A 280 4.89 -37.40 3.00
CA VAL A 280 5.46 -36.04 2.92
C VAL A 280 6.66 -36.09 1.98
N GLU A 281 6.42 -36.37 0.70
CA GLU A 281 7.37 -35.98 -0.33
C GLU A 281 7.08 -34.52 -0.66
N ASP A 282 7.89 -33.62 -0.12
CA ASP A 282 8.07 -32.28 -0.65
C ASP A 282 8.67 -32.43 -2.05
N GLU A 283 7.83 -32.54 -3.09
CA GLU A 283 8.30 -32.34 -4.45
C GLU A 283 8.76 -30.87 -4.58
N PRO A 284 10.04 -30.61 -4.88
CA PRO A 284 10.50 -29.27 -5.17
C PRO A 284 9.82 -28.78 -6.46
N ILE A 285 9.36 -27.54 -6.44
CA ILE A 285 8.73 -26.91 -7.59
C ILE A 285 9.77 -26.77 -8.71
N ASP A 286 9.64 -27.59 -9.75
CA ASP A 286 10.46 -27.50 -10.96
C ASP A 286 9.85 -26.47 -11.94
N PHE A 287 10.60 -25.40 -12.20
CA PHE A 287 10.22 -24.30 -13.10
C PHE A 287 10.87 -24.41 -14.48
N ASP A 288 11.67 -25.45 -14.75
CA ASP A 288 12.44 -25.58 -15.99
C ASP A 288 11.69 -26.31 -17.12
N GLN A 289 10.43 -26.68 -16.94
CA GLN A 289 9.66 -27.29 -18.03
C GLN A 289 9.11 -26.25 -19.01
N PRO A 290 9.53 -26.26 -20.29
CA PRO A 290 8.98 -25.40 -21.30
C PRO A 290 7.56 -25.85 -21.66
N ILE A 291 6.66 -24.88 -21.81
CA ILE A 291 5.30 -25.10 -22.27
C ILE A 291 5.35 -25.65 -23.71
N ASN A 292 4.93 -26.90 -23.90
CA ASN A 292 4.64 -27.54 -25.19
C ASN A 292 5.83 -27.84 -26.12
N GLY A 293 6.94 -28.38 -25.62
CA GLY A 293 7.86 -29.19 -26.44
C GLY A 293 8.51 -28.52 -27.66
N ALA A 294 8.48 -27.19 -27.77
CA ALA A 294 9.24 -26.45 -28.77
C ALA A 294 10.47 -25.83 -28.10
N PRO A 295 11.70 -26.14 -28.56
CA PRO A 295 12.88 -25.42 -28.09
C PRO A 295 12.75 -23.95 -28.47
N LEU A 296 12.90 -23.06 -27.48
CA LEU A 296 13.16 -21.65 -27.72
C LEU A 296 14.54 -21.56 -28.36
N ASP A 297 14.56 -21.26 -29.66
CA ASP A 297 15.78 -21.02 -30.42
C ASP A 297 16.49 -19.78 -29.86
N MET A 298 17.53 -20.03 -29.07
CA MET A 298 18.31 -19.05 -28.30
C MET A 298 19.44 -18.42 -29.13
N ASP A 299 19.62 -18.82 -30.39
CA ASP A 299 20.79 -18.40 -31.19
C ASP A 299 20.57 -17.08 -31.96
N ALA A 300 19.37 -16.50 -31.94
CA ALA A 300 19.06 -15.28 -32.69
C ALA A 300 19.25 -13.95 -31.93
N VAL A 301 19.66 -13.98 -30.66
CA VAL A 301 19.76 -12.76 -29.82
C VAL A 301 21.20 -12.25 -29.65
N ASP A 302 22.20 -13.07 -30.00
CA ASP A 302 23.62 -12.70 -29.85
C ASP A 302 24.15 -11.76 -30.95
N GLU A 303 23.40 -11.49 -32.02
CA GLU A 303 23.85 -10.58 -33.08
C GLU A 303 23.55 -9.08 -32.84
N PHE A 304 22.75 -8.71 -31.83
CA PHE A 304 22.38 -7.31 -31.60
C PHE A 304 23.18 -6.55 -30.53
N PHE A 305 24.12 -7.23 -29.85
CA PHE A 305 25.00 -6.62 -28.84
C PHE A 305 26.48 -6.65 -29.24
N GLN A 306 26.81 -6.27 -30.48
CA GLN A 306 28.16 -5.79 -30.79
C GLN A 306 28.25 -4.29 -30.51
N VAL A 307 28.86 -3.98 -29.36
CA VAL A 307 29.33 -2.64 -28.98
C VAL A 307 30.43 -2.22 -29.97
N PRO A 308 30.37 -1.06 -30.64
CA PRO A 308 31.58 -0.50 -31.23
C PRO A 308 32.44 0.12 -30.13
N PRO A 309 33.77 -0.08 -30.15
CA PRO A 309 34.67 0.43 -29.12
C PRO A 309 34.69 1.95 -29.15
N MET A 310 34.54 2.56 -27.97
CA MET A 310 34.72 4.00 -27.81
C MET A 310 36.20 4.37 -28.00
N PHE A 311 36.46 5.25 -28.96
CA PHE A 311 37.45 6.31 -28.85
C PHE A 311 36.69 7.64 -28.82
#